data_AF-A0AAV5N1Q3-F1
#
_entry.id   AF-A0AAV5N1Q3-F1
#
_cell.length_a   1.000
_cell.length_b   1.000
_cell.length_c   1.000
_cell.angle_alpha   90.00
_cell.angle_beta   90.00
_cell.angle_gamma   90.00
#
_symmetry.space_group_name_H-M   'P 1'
#
loop_
_entity.id
_entity.type
_entity.pdbx_description
1 polymer ?
#
loop_
_entity_poly.entity_id
_entity_poly.type
_entity_poly.pdbx_seq_one_letter_code
_entity_poly.pdbx_strand_id
1 'polypeptide(L)'
;MENSLFVDGCTRCQACVSACETGVITIAGRFDYPELDFQRAECTFCRRCAEACPEPIFKRAESRPWRRVAVIDESCLTMKGITCRSCQDVCEPYAIQFRLRLGGIAQPQLDIDACTGCGGCVKSCPVGAITTRESDKENDGTA
;
A
#
# COMPACT_ATOMS: atom_id res chain seq x y z
N MET A 1 -20.23 -1.50 -6.95
CA MET A 1 -20.43 -0.20 -7.64
C MET A 1 -19.87 0.84 -6.70
N GLU A 2 -18.55 0.92 -6.63
CA GLU A 2 -17.88 1.44 -5.43
C GLU A 2 -16.84 2.44 -5.88
N ASN A 3 -17.25 3.71 -5.84
CA ASN A 3 -16.51 4.90 -5.41
C ASN A 3 -17.10 6.17 -6.08
N SER A 4 -18.44 6.34 -6.03
CA SER A 4 -19.08 7.53 -6.63
C SER A 4 -18.61 8.81 -5.93
N LEU A 5 -18.44 8.81 -4.61
CA LEU A 5 -18.01 9.99 -3.84
C LEU A 5 -16.66 10.56 -4.29
N PHE A 6 -15.69 9.72 -4.64
CA PHE A 6 -14.41 10.19 -5.17
C PHE A 6 -14.52 10.69 -6.62
N VAL A 7 -15.21 9.93 -7.48
CA VAL A 7 -15.37 10.26 -8.90
C VAL A 7 -16.16 11.55 -9.08
N ASP A 8 -17.20 11.74 -8.25
CA ASP A 8 -18.08 12.90 -8.23
C ASP A 8 -17.39 14.14 -7.62
N GLY A 9 -16.51 13.94 -6.62
CA GLY A 9 -15.82 15.03 -5.92
C GLY A 9 -14.46 15.42 -6.49
N CYS A 10 -13.82 14.58 -7.31
CA CYS A 10 -12.50 14.87 -7.85
C CYS A 10 -12.59 15.66 -9.17
N THR A 11 -12.14 16.92 -9.15
CA THR A 11 -12.09 17.79 -10.32
C THR A 11 -10.97 17.48 -11.32
N ARG A 12 -10.12 16.48 -11.03
CA ARG A 12 -8.97 16.06 -11.85
C ARG A 12 -7.96 17.20 -12.09
N CYS A 13 -7.82 18.10 -11.12
CA CYS A 13 -6.85 19.20 -11.15
C CYS A 13 -5.38 18.76 -10.99
N GLN A 14 -5.14 17.50 -10.65
CA GLN A 14 -3.80 16.88 -10.49
C GLN A 14 -2.91 17.51 -9.40
N ALA A 15 -3.47 18.34 -8.51
CA ALA A 15 -2.72 18.95 -7.40
C ALA A 15 -2.10 17.89 -6.47
N CYS A 16 -2.82 16.81 -6.20
CA CYS A 16 -2.34 15.69 -5.38
C CYS A 16 -1.14 14.95 -6.01
N VAL A 17 -1.12 14.81 -7.34
CA VAL A 17 -0.02 14.19 -8.09
C VAL A 17 1.22 15.09 -8.01
N SER A 18 1.04 16.39 -8.27
CA SER A 18 2.13 17.37 -8.24
C SER A 18 2.75 17.52 -6.85
N ALA A 19 1.95 17.37 -5.79
CA ALA A 19 2.40 17.46 -4.41
C ALA A 19 3.04 16.16 -3.86
N CYS A 20 2.92 15.05 -4.59
CA CYS A 20 3.42 13.75 -4.14
C CYS A 20 4.92 13.59 -4.42
N GLU A 21 5.75 13.88 -3.42
CA GLU A 21 7.22 13.84 -3.55
C GLU A 21 7.77 12.46 -3.93
N THR A 22 7.15 11.38 -3.45
CA THR A 22 7.59 10.01 -3.79
C THR A 22 7.18 9.60 -5.21
N GLY A 23 6.20 10.29 -5.79
CA GLY A 23 5.60 9.94 -7.07
C GLY A 23 4.78 8.65 -7.03
N VAL A 24 4.30 8.20 -5.86
CA VAL A 24 3.39 7.05 -5.76
C VAL A 24 2.01 7.35 -6.35
N ILE A 25 1.58 8.61 -6.37
CA ILE A 25 0.34 9.02 -7.02
C ILE A 25 0.68 9.34 -8.49
N THR A 26 0.01 8.64 -9.41
CA THR A 26 0.18 8.80 -10.86
C THR A 26 -1.16 9.08 -11.53
N ILE A 27 -1.13 9.48 -12.80
CA ILE A 27 -2.32 9.49 -13.64
C ILE A 27 -2.33 8.21 -14.46
N ALA A 28 -3.34 7.38 -14.27
CA ALA A 28 -3.51 6.15 -15.04
C ALA A 28 -4.92 6.08 -15.65
N GLY A 29 -5.06 5.25 -16.69
CA GLY A 29 -6.33 5.02 -17.38
C GLY A 29 -6.73 6.14 -18.36
N ARG A 30 -8.01 6.12 -18.77
CA ARG A 30 -8.56 7.00 -19.82
C ARG A 30 -9.22 8.28 -19.32
N PHE A 31 -9.38 8.44 -18.00
CA PHE A 31 -10.23 9.47 -17.41
C PHE A 31 -9.48 10.48 -16.53
N ASP A 32 -8.14 10.45 -16.55
CA ASP A 32 -7.25 11.37 -15.83
C ASP A 32 -7.46 11.43 -14.31
N TYR A 33 -7.95 10.34 -13.71
CA TYR A 33 -8.03 10.24 -12.25
C TYR A 33 -6.67 9.86 -11.66
N PRO A 34 -6.34 10.40 -10.46
CA PRO A 34 -5.14 10.00 -9.76
C PRO A 34 -5.29 8.58 -9.19
N GLU A 35 -4.27 7.75 -9.39
CA GLU A 35 -4.19 6.38 -8.88
C GLU A 35 -2.89 6.18 -8.10
N LEU A 36 -2.90 5.23 -7.15
CA LEU A 36 -1.71 4.83 -6.41
C LEU A 36 -0.98 3.72 -7.17
N ASP A 37 0.28 3.96 -7.52
CA ASP A 37 1.17 3.00 -8.16
C ASP A 37 2.30 2.60 -7.20
N PHE A 38 2.06 1.51 -6.46
CA PHE A 38 3.06 0.94 -5.55
C PHE A 38 4.20 0.20 -6.25
N GLN A 39 4.11 -0.04 -7.58
CA GLN A 39 5.25 -0.52 -8.38
C GLN A 39 6.26 0.60 -8.64
N ARG A 40 5.84 1.86 -8.48
CA ARG A 40 6.69 3.02 -8.64
C ARG A 40 7.36 3.44 -7.33
N ALA A 41 6.58 3.65 -6.28
CA ALA A 41 7.08 4.13 -4.99
C ALA A 41 6.11 3.79 -3.84
N GLU A 42 6.55 4.01 -2.61
CA GLU A 42 5.69 3.92 -1.44
C GLU A 42 5.00 5.25 -1.09
N CYS A 43 3.95 5.16 -0.28
CA CYS A 43 3.38 6.31 0.41
C CYS A 43 4.05 6.47 1.78
N THR A 44 4.70 7.61 2.01
CA THR A 44 5.34 7.97 3.30
C THR A 44 4.37 8.58 4.30
N PHE A 45 3.08 8.65 3.96
CA PHE A 45 2.03 9.26 4.77
C PHE A 45 2.28 10.74 5.13
N CYS A 46 3.01 11.47 4.28
CA CYS A 46 3.34 12.89 4.49
C CYS A 46 2.17 13.87 4.34
N ARG A 47 1.00 13.40 3.89
CA ARG A 47 -0.26 14.16 3.69
C ARG A 47 -0.25 15.33 2.70
N ARG A 48 0.88 15.65 2.06
CA ARG A 48 0.97 16.76 1.09
C ARG A 48 -0.08 16.69 -0.04
N CYS A 49 -0.48 15.50 -0.46
CA CYS A 49 -1.53 15.31 -1.45
C CYS A 49 -2.93 15.74 -0.96
N ALA A 50 -3.23 15.52 0.32
CA ALA A 50 -4.48 15.93 0.94
C ALA A 50 -4.50 17.45 1.20
N GLU A 51 -3.35 18.04 1.55
CA GLU A 51 -3.21 19.49 1.76
C GLU A 51 -3.30 20.29 0.46
N ALA A 52 -2.77 19.74 -0.63
CA ALA A 52 -2.82 20.39 -1.94
C ALA A 52 -4.17 20.26 -2.64
N CYS A 53 -5.06 19.38 -2.19
CA CYS A 53 -6.33 19.13 -2.85
C CYS A 53 -7.36 20.23 -2.51
N PRO A 54 -7.92 20.94 -3.50
CA PRO A 54 -8.93 21.97 -3.25
C PRO A 54 -10.31 21.37 -2.91
N GLU A 55 -10.52 20.09 -3.22
CA GLU A 55 -11.80 19.41 -3.06
C GLU A 55 -11.88 18.67 -1.72
N PRO A 56 -13.06 18.61 -1.07
CA PRO A 56 -13.24 17.93 0.22
C PRO A 56 -13.36 16.40 0.07
N ILE A 57 -12.45 15.78 -0.70
CA ILE A 57 -12.47 14.34 -1.01
C ILE A 57 -11.55 13.50 -0.12
N PHE A 58 -10.62 14.14 0.60
CA PHE A 58 -9.73 13.45 1.54
C PHE A 58 -10.38 13.31 2.92
N LYS A 59 -10.17 12.16 3.55
CA LYS A 59 -10.57 11.91 4.94
C LYS A 59 -9.73 12.76 5.92
N ARG A 60 -10.28 13.00 7.10
CA ARG A 60 -9.65 13.81 8.17
C ARG A 60 -8.29 13.27 8.61
N ALA A 61 -7.49 14.15 9.23
CA ALA A 61 -6.08 13.88 9.48
C ALA A 61 -5.79 12.76 10.48
N GLU A 62 -6.75 12.52 11.37
CA GLU A 62 -6.65 11.58 12.48
C GLU A 62 -7.00 10.14 12.05
N SER A 63 -7.45 9.94 10.81
CA SER A 63 -7.84 8.63 10.29
C SER A 63 -6.73 7.97 9.45
N ARG A 64 -6.62 6.63 9.53
CA ARG A 64 -5.82 5.86 8.56
C ARG A 64 -6.33 6.17 7.13
N PRO A 65 -5.45 6.50 6.16
CA PRO A 65 -5.87 6.92 4.83
C PRO A 65 -6.65 5.82 4.10
N TRP A 66 -6.36 4.57 4.42
CA TRP A 66 -7.00 3.39 3.85
C TRP A 66 -6.89 2.20 4.80
N ARG A 67 -7.62 1.14 4.49
CA ARG A 67 -7.48 -0.19 5.09
C ARG A 67 -6.94 -1.14 4.01
N ARG A 68 -5.69 -0.92 3.60
CA ARG A 68 -4.99 -1.76 2.61
C ARG A 68 -3.93 -2.57 3.28
N VAL A 69 -3.74 -3.80 2.83
CA VAL A 69 -2.74 -4.74 3.35
C VAL A 69 -1.93 -5.32 2.20
N ALA A 70 -0.68 -5.67 2.48
CA ALA A 70 0.16 -6.40 1.54
C ALA A 70 -0.40 -7.82 1.30
N VAL A 71 -0.16 -8.37 0.13
CA VAL A 71 -0.44 -9.77 -0.21
C VAL A 71 0.81 -10.32 -0.85
N ILE A 72 1.26 -11.49 -0.38
CA ILE A 72 2.43 -12.19 -0.90
C ILE A 72 1.94 -13.44 -1.60
N ASP A 73 2.24 -13.59 -2.89
CA ASP A 73 1.81 -14.73 -3.69
C ASP A 73 2.89 -15.83 -3.82
N GLU A 74 2.54 -16.90 -4.53
CA GLU A 74 3.35 -18.12 -4.70
C GLU A 74 4.61 -17.95 -5.57
N SER A 75 4.77 -16.81 -6.24
CA SER A 75 5.99 -16.44 -6.97
C SER A 75 7.11 -15.97 -6.05
N CYS A 76 6.84 -15.79 -4.74
CA CYS A 76 7.84 -15.41 -3.75
C CYS A 76 9.07 -16.34 -3.78
N LEU A 77 10.26 -15.75 -3.85
CA LEU A 77 11.53 -16.47 -3.93
C LEU A 77 11.70 -17.51 -2.82
N THR A 78 11.27 -17.23 -1.59
CA THR A 78 11.39 -18.18 -0.48
C THR A 78 10.49 -19.40 -0.64
N MET A 79 9.34 -19.26 -1.31
CA MET A 79 8.48 -20.40 -1.67
C MET A 79 9.10 -21.26 -2.78
N LYS A 80 10.06 -20.70 -3.54
CA LYS A 80 10.87 -21.41 -4.54
C LYS A 80 12.22 -21.89 -3.99
N GLY A 81 12.45 -21.81 -2.68
CA GLY A 81 13.68 -22.28 -2.04
C GLY A 81 14.87 -21.30 -2.11
N ILE A 82 14.64 -20.04 -2.48
CA ILE A 82 15.68 -19.00 -2.57
C ILE A 82 15.53 -18.05 -1.39
N THR A 83 16.61 -17.83 -0.63
CA THR A 83 16.62 -16.88 0.50
C THR A 83 16.43 -15.45 0.01
N CYS A 84 15.45 -14.75 0.57
CA CYS A 84 15.17 -13.33 0.30
C CYS A 84 14.57 -12.69 1.56
N ARG A 85 14.91 -11.42 1.83
CA ARG A 85 14.33 -10.61 2.94
C ARG A 85 14.01 -9.17 2.55
N SER A 86 14.09 -8.82 1.27
CA SER A 86 13.97 -7.44 0.78
C SER A 86 12.68 -6.73 1.20
N CYS A 87 11.56 -7.46 1.31
CA CYS A 87 10.31 -6.88 1.78
C CYS A 87 10.26 -6.65 3.30
N GLN A 88 11.00 -7.44 4.10
CA GLN A 88 11.15 -7.20 5.52
C GLN A 88 12.05 -5.98 5.77
N ASP A 89 13.15 -5.85 5.03
CA ASP A 89 14.16 -4.79 5.24
C ASP A 89 13.59 -3.37 5.04
N VAL A 90 12.55 -3.23 4.20
CA VAL A 90 11.87 -1.94 3.94
C VAL A 90 10.57 -1.77 4.74
N CYS A 91 10.14 -2.79 5.49
CA CYS A 91 8.87 -2.74 6.21
C CYS A 91 9.05 -2.02 7.54
N GLU A 92 8.99 -0.69 7.53
CA GLU A 92 9.09 0.15 8.73
C GLU A 92 8.19 -0.30 9.90
N PRO A 93 6.90 -0.68 9.71
CA PRO A 93 6.07 -1.15 10.83
C PRO A 93 6.40 -2.60 11.26
N TYR A 94 7.42 -3.24 10.66
CA TYR A 94 7.80 -4.64 10.87
C TYR A 94 6.64 -5.63 10.69
N ALA A 95 5.67 -5.27 9.84
CA ALA A 95 4.51 -6.09 9.54
C ALA A 95 4.88 -7.36 8.77
N ILE A 96 5.99 -7.37 8.02
CA ILE A 96 6.50 -8.56 7.34
C ILE A 96 7.73 -9.07 8.09
N GLN A 97 7.65 -10.32 8.56
CA GLN A 97 8.75 -10.98 9.26
C GLN A 97 8.99 -12.38 8.70
N PHE A 98 10.25 -12.74 8.51
CA PHE A 98 10.62 -14.08 8.06
C PHE A 98 10.86 -15.01 9.25
N ARG A 99 9.95 -15.96 9.46
CA ARG A 99 10.10 -16.96 10.54
C ARG A 99 10.90 -18.16 10.06
N LEU A 100 11.86 -18.57 10.88
CA LEU A 100 12.69 -19.76 10.65
C LEU A 100 11.80 -21.01 10.63
N ARG A 101 12.11 -21.92 9.70
CA ARG A 101 11.49 -23.25 9.62
C ARG A 101 12.59 -24.30 9.76
N LEU A 102 12.34 -25.35 10.54
CA LEU A 102 13.26 -26.47 10.69
C LEU A 102 13.56 -27.08 9.31
N GLY A 103 14.85 -27.12 8.94
CA GLY A 103 15.31 -27.72 7.68
C GLY A 103 14.86 -27.00 6.40
N GLY A 104 14.40 -25.75 6.48
CA GLY A 104 13.86 -25.03 5.31
C GLY A 104 14.22 -23.55 5.24
N ILE A 105 13.86 -22.92 4.12
CA ILE A 105 13.98 -21.47 3.95
C ILE A 105 12.92 -20.77 4.79
N ALA A 106 13.33 -19.73 5.51
CA ALA A 106 12.41 -18.89 6.26
C ALA A 106 11.33 -18.31 5.34
N GLN A 107 10.07 -18.35 5.76
CA GLN A 107 8.95 -17.84 4.96
C GLN A 107 8.44 -16.52 5.52
N PRO A 108 7.97 -15.60 4.66
CA PRO A 108 7.40 -14.35 5.12
C PRO A 108 6.06 -14.61 5.81
N GLN A 109 5.85 -13.93 6.92
CA GLN A 109 4.58 -13.85 7.62
C GLN A 109 4.19 -12.37 7.71
N LEU A 110 2.93 -12.08 7.35
CA LEU A 110 2.36 -10.74 7.45
C LEU A 110 1.50 -10.62 8.71
N ASP A 111 1.81 -9.63 9.53
CA ASP A 111 0.90 -9.07 10.53
C ASP A 111 -0.01 -8.04 9.86
N ILE A 112 -1.29 -8.38 9.73
CA ILE A 112 -2.30 -7.56 9.05
C ILE A 112 -2.59 -6.28 9.83
N ASP A 113 -2.53 -6.31 11.16
CA ASP A 113 -2.95 -5.20 11.99
C ASP A 113 -1.85 -4.12 12.09
N ALA A 114 -0.59 -4.57 12.03
CA ALA A 114 0.59 -3.71 11.89
C ALA A 114 0.78 -3.16 10.47
N CYS A 115 0.25 -3.83 9.44
CA CYS A 115 0.41 -3.39 8.05
C CYS A 115 -0.31 -2.05 7.79
N THR A 116 0.45 -1.05 7.33
CA THR A 116 -0.09 0.28 6.99
C THR A 116 -0.57 0.37 5.54
N GLY A 117 -0.24 -0.63 4.71
CA GLY A 117 -0.51 -0.59 3.27
C GLY A 117 0.30 0.47 2.52
N CYS A 118 1.49 0.86 3.00
CA CYS A 118 2.32 1.89 2.38
C CYS A 118 2.85 1.53 0.98
N GLY A 119 2.96 0.24 0.68
CA GLY A 119 3.46 -0.27 -0.60
C GLY A 119 4.99 -0.40 -0.71
N GLY A 120 5.79 -0.07 0.30
CA GLY A 120 7.26 -0.21 0.24
C GLY A 120 7.73 -1.62 -0.13
N CYS A 121 7.07 -2.64 0.43
CA CYS A 121 7.35 -4.04 0.11
C CYS A 121 7.00 -4.44 -1.34
N VAL A 122 6.04 -3.76 -1.99
CA VAL A 122 5.71 -4.00 -3.40
C VAL A 122 6.89 -3.59 -4.27
N LYS A 123 7.37 -2.36 -4.07
CA LYS A 123 8.50 -1.80 -4.82
C LYS A 123 9.80 -2.57 -4.61
N SER A 124 10.05 -3.04 -3.38
CA SER A 124 11.30 -3.74 -3.05
C SER A 124 11.32 -5.21 -3.45
N CYS A 125 10.18 -5.78 -3.86
CA CYS A 125 10.11 -7.19 -4.23
C CYS A 125 10.81 -7.42 -5.58
N PRO A 126 11.93 -8.17 -5.64
CA PRO A 126 12.72 -8.31 -6.87
C PRO A 126 12.03 -9.13 -7.96
N VAL A 127 10.97 -9.86 -7.61
CA VAL A 127 10.20 -10.73 -8.52
C VAL A 127 8.73 -10.32 -8.66
N GLY A 128 8.32 -9.20 -8.05
CA GLY A 128 6.94 -8.72 -8.14
C GLY A 128 5.89 -9.59 -7.43
N ALA A 129 6.30 -10.45 -6.49
CA ALA A 129 5.42 -11.36 -5.74
C ALA A 129 4.54 -10.70 -4.67
N ILE A 130 4.52 -9.36 -4.62
CA ILE A 130 3.82 -8.60 -3.58
C ILE A 130 2.90 -7.57 -4.22
N THR A 131 1.65 -7.55 -3.80
CA THR A 131 0.64 -6.56 -4.19
C THR A 131 -0.05 -5.98 -2.94
N THR A 132 -0.98 -5.04 -3.12
CA THR A 132 -1.85 -4.57 -2.03
C THR A 132 -3.32 -4.80 -2.38
N ARG A 133 -4.13 -5.12 -1.37
CA ARG A 133 -5.58 -5.21 -1.48
C ARG A 133 -6.27 -4.48 -0.33
N GLU A 134 -7.54 -4.18 -0.48
CA GLU A 134 -8.37 -3.72 0.64
C GLU A 134 -8.58 -4.86 1.65
N SER A 135 -8.61 -4.51 2.93
CA SER A 135 -8.85 -5.46 4.02
C SER A 135 -10.28 -5.29 4.55
N ASP A 136 -11.07 -6.36 4.46
CA ASP A 136 -12.49 -6.39 4.83
C ASP A 136 -12.77 -6.43 6.34
N LYS A 137 -11.78 -6.11 7.19
CA LYS A 137 -12.02 -6.03 8.64
C LYS A 137 -12.83 -4.77 8.93
N GLU A 138 -14.15 -4.91 8.92
CA GLU A 138 -15.11 -3.98 9.53
C GLU A 138 -14.82 -3.88 11.04
N ASN A 139 -15.09 -2.73 11.65
CA ASN A 139 -14.86 -2.50 13.07
C ASN A 139 -15.57 -3.57 13.93
N ASP A 140 -14.85 -4.55 14.47
CA ASP A 140 -15.28 -5.19 15.71
C ASP A 140 -14.90 -4.27 16.88
N GLY A 141 -15.68 -3.20 17.02
CA GLY A 141 -15.83 -2.52 18.28
C GLY A 141 -17.19 -2.89 18.83
N THR A 142 -17.25 -3.79 19.81
CA THR A 142 -17.94 -3.58 21.10
C THR A 142 -17.70 -4.80 22.01
N ALA A 143 -16.90 -4.60 23.05
CA ALA A 143 -17.22 -5.04 24.41
C ALA A 143 -16.86 -3.87 25.36
#